data_AF-A0A838J5I6-F1
#
_entry.id   AF-A0A838J5I6-F1
#
_cell.length_a   1.000
_cell.length_b   1.000
_cell.length_c   1.000
_cell.angle_alpha   90.00
_cell.angle_beta   90.00
_cell.angle_gamma   90.00
#
_symmetry.space_group_name_H-M   'P 1'
#
loop_
_entity.id
_entity.type
_entity.pdbx_description
1 polymer ?
#
loop_
_entity_poly.entity_id
_entity_poly.type
_entity_poly.pdbx_seq_one_letter_code
_entity_poly.pdbx_strand_id
1 'polypeptide(L)'
;MKRKPEDQLTLRELRVAQLVSEAKSNAVIAKEMEIKICTVKSHITAAHKKTGSENRMELMLWFQRKYPTQEGMVDAIADIFLDFYLRNYDKSGASILRGLGL
;
A
#
# COMPACT_ATOMS: atom_id res chain seq x y z
N MET A 1 14.58 -14.36 -2.96
CA MET A 1 15.02 -12.95 -3.06
C MET A 1 14.29 -12.16 -1.97
N LYS A 2 14.98 -11.41 -1.10
CA LYS A 2 14.30 -10.57 -0.08
C LYS A 2 13.80 -9.30 -0.78
N ARG A 3 12.50 -8.97 -0.63
CA ARG A 3 11.91 -7.71 -1.13
C ARG A 3 12.61 -6.52 -0.47
N LYS A 4 12.82 -5.41 -1.19
CA LYS A 4 13.35 -4.18 -0.57
C LYS A 4 12.33 -3.65 0.45
N PRO A 5 12.75 -2.93 1.51
CA PRO A 5 11.82 -2.44 2.54
C PRO A 5 10.62 -1.67 1.97
N GLU A 6 10.83 -0.90 0.90
CA GLU A 6 9.81 -0.11 0.22
C GLU A 6 8.84 -0.96 -0.64
N ASP A 7 9.17 -2.22 -0.90
CA ASP A 7 8.29 -3.22 -1.53
C ASP A 7 7.48 -4.00 -0.46
N GLN A 8 7.62 -3.63 0.82
CA GLN A 8 6.95 -4.26 1.97
C GLN A 8 5.97 -3.31 2.66
N LEU A 9 5.53 -2.23 2.00
CA LEU A 9 4.39 -1.47 2.49
C LEU A 9 3.17 -2.39 2.55
N THR A 10 2.49 -2.36 3.68
CA THR A 10 1.17 -2.96 3.83
C THR A 10 0.17 -2.17 2.99
N LEU A 11 -1.00 -2.78 2.70
CA LEU A 11 -2.07 -2.09 1.98
C LEU A 11 -2.50 -0.77 2.64
N ARG A 12 -2.52 -0.71 3.99
CA ARG A 12 -2.87 0.51 4.73
C ARG A 12 -1.81 1.59 4.60
N GLU A 13 -0.53 1.23 4.69
CA GLU A 13 0.58 2.18 4.51
C GLU A 13 0.65 2.69 3.07
N LEU A 14 0.47 1.80 2.09
CA LEU A 14 0.43 2.16 0.67
C LEU A 14 -0.72 3.13 0.37
N ARG A 15 -1.92 2.84 0.89
CA ARG A 15 -3.08 3.73 0.73
C ARG A 15 -2.84 5.10 1.35
N VAL A 16 -2.21 5.17 2.53
CA VAL A 16 -1.84 6.46 3.14
C VAL A 16 -0.81 7.20 2.29
N ALA A 17 0.24 6.51 1.79
CA ALA A 17 1.25 7.13 0.92
C ALA A 17 0.64 7.68 -0.39
N GLN A 18 -0.32 6.96 -0.98
CA GLN A 18 -1.09 7.42 -2.13
C GLN A 18 -1.81 8.73 -1.82
N LEU A 19 -2.62 8.76 -0.76
CA LEU A 19 -3.38 9.96 -0.39
C LEU A 19 -2.47 11.13 0.02
N VAL A 20 -1.30 10.82 0.59
CA VAL A 20 -0.25 11.82 0.84
C VAL A 20 0.23 12.42 -0.49
N SER A 21 0.50 11.60 -1.50
CA SER A 21 0.91 12.01 -2.85
C SER A 21 -0.14 12.87 -3.58
N GLU A 22 -1.41 12.73 -3.21
CA GLU A 22 -2.53 13.58 -3.65
C GLU A 22 -2.63 14.90 -2.85
N ALA A 23 -1.61 15.23 -2.04
CA ALA A 23 -1.53 16.42 -1.18
C ALA A 23 -2.63 16.53 -0.09
N LYS A 24 -3.31 15.42 0.26
CA LYS A 24 -4.39 15.43 1.26
C LYS A 24 -3.89 15.53 2.70
N SER A 25 -4.48 16.40 3.52
CA SER A 25 -4.09 16.52 4.93
C SER A 25 -4.41 15.26 5.75
N ASN A 26 -3.75 15.08 6.89
CA ASN A 26 -4.02 13.91 7.76
C ASN A 26 -5.49 13.83 8.22
N ALA A 27 -6.17 14.96 8.36
CA ALA A 27 -7.59 15.00 8.70
C ALA A 27 -8.47 14.50 7.55
N VAL A 28 -8.15 14.89 6.31
CA VAL A 28 -8.85 14.39 5.11
C VAL A 28 -8.60 12.90 4.92
N ILE A 29 -7.34 12.45 5.06
CA ILE A 29 -6.98 11.02 4.99
C ILE A 29 -7.73 10.21 6.04
N ALA A 30 -7.77 10.70 7.29
CA ALA A 30 -8.48 10.05 8.38
C ALA A 30 -9.97 9.87 8.06
N LYS A 31 -10.60 10.91 7.50
CA LYS A 31 -12.01 10.87 7.07
C LYS A 31 -12.22 9.88 5.92
N GLU A 32 -11.40 9.92 4.88
CA GLU A 32 -11.53 9.03 3.71
C GLU A 32 -11.28 7.56 4.04
N MET A 33 -10.42 7.29 5.02
CA MET A 33 -10.10 5.92 5.44
C MET A 33 -10.93 5.46 6.64
N GLU A 34 -11.83 6.29 7.17
CA GLU A 34 -12.65 6.03 8.36
C GLU A 34 -11.85 5.58 9.59
N ILE A 35 -10.73 6.26 9.86
CA ILE A 35 -9.83 5.98 10.99
C ILE A 35 -9.47 7.25 11.77
N LYS A 36 -8.84 7.11 12.93
CA LYS A 36 -8.36 8.25 13.72
C LYS A 36 -7.15 8.91 13.06
N ILE A 37 -7.00 10.22 13.24
CA ILE A 37 -5.83 10.99 12.77
C ILE A 37 -4.52 10.44 13.36
N CYS A 38 -4.52 9.97 14.62
CA CYS A 38 -3.33 9.34 15.21
C CYS A 38 -2.93 8.06 14.48
N THR A 39 -3.88 7.27 14.02
CA THR A 39 -3.64 6.06 13.20
C THR A 39 -3.04 6.42 11.85
N VAL A 40 -3.51 7.50 11.21
CA VAL A 40 -2.87 8.03 9.98
C VAL A 40 -1.41 8.40 10.23
N LYS A 41 -1.12 9.13 11.32
CA LYS A 41 0.26 9.48 11.68
C LYS A 41 1.13 8.24 11.85
N SER A 42 0.63 7.21 12.54
CA SER A 42 1.36 5.94 12.70
C SER A 42 1.66 5.25 11.36
N HIS A 43 0.70 5.23 10.43
CA HIS A 43 0.93 4.69 9.08
C HIS A 43 1.96 5.51 8.30
N ILE A 44 1.92 6.85 8.37
CA ILE A 44 2.92 7.72 7.75
C ILE A 44 4.32 7.44 8.32
N THR A 45 4.45 7.33 9.64
CA THR A 45 5.74 7.00 10.29
C THR A 45 6.27 5.64 9.85
N ALA A 46 5.41 4.63 9.73
CA ALA A 46 5.81 3.32 9.24
C ALA A 46 6.22 3.36 7.76
N ALA A 47 5.49 4.11 6.92
CA ALA A 47 5.82 4.32 5.51
C ALA A 47 7.17 5.04 5.35
N HIS A 48 7.45 6.09 6.14
CA HIS A 48 8.76 6.76 6.15
C HIS A 48 9.90 5.77 6.40
N LYS A 49 9.79 4.94 7.45
CA LYS A 49 10.80 3.92 7.78
C LYS A 49 11.04 2.92 6.64
N LYS A 50 9.98 2.53 5.93
CA LYS A 50 10.07 1.54 4.83
C LYS A 50 10.57 2.15 3.52
N THR A 51 10.26 3.42 3.26
CA THR A 51 10.60 4.11 2.00
C THR A 51 11.90 4.89 2.08
N GLY A 52 12.43 5.13 3.28
CA GLY A 52 13.58 6.00 3.49
C GLY A 52 13.27 7.48 3.30
N SER A 53 11.99 7.87 3.19
CA SER A 53 11.61 9.28 3.13
C SER A 53 11.62 9.88 4.53
N GLU A 54 12.18 11.08 4.68
CA GLU A 54 12.32 11.76 5.97
C GLU A 54 11.17 12.72 6.25
N ASN A 55 10.53 13.22 5.19
CA ASN A 55 9.47 14.19 5.28
C ASN A 55 8.34 13.89 4.29
N ARG A 56 7.22 14.60 4.50
CA ARG A 56 6.00 14.42 3.72
C ARG A 56 6.23 14.59 2.22
N MET A 57 7.00 15.58 1.81
CA MET A 57 7.27 15.86 0.40
C MET A 57 8.07 14.73 -0.25
N GLU A 58 9.08 14.20 0.45
CA GLU A 58 9.83 13.04 -0.02
C GLU A 58 8.97 11.79 -0.16
N LEU A 59 8.03 11.55 0.78
CA LEU A 59 7.09 10.44 0.66
C LEU A 59 6.17 10.60 -0.55
N MET A 60 5.70 11.83 -0.82
CA MET A 60 4.93 12.15 -2.03
C MET A 60 5.74 11.85 -3.29
N LEU A 61 6.97 12.36 -3.38
CA LEU A 61 7.84 12.18 -4.54
C LEU A 61 8.24 10.71 -4.72
N TRP A 62 8.50 9.98 -3.64
CA TRP A 62 8.74 8.54 -3.69
C TRP A 62 7.57 7.80 -4.32
N PHE A 63 6.34 8.10 -3.89
CA PHE A 63 5.13 7.44 -4.40
C PHE A 63 4.96 7.71 -5.90
N GLN A 64 5.06 8.98 -6.31
CA GLN A 64 4.91 9.39 -7.71
C GLN A 64 5.99 8.76 -8.62
N ARG A 65 7.23 8.64 -8.15
CA ARG A 65 8.30 7.97 -8.92
C ARG A 65 8.08 6.47 -9.04
N LYS A 66 7.57 5.82 -7.99
CA LYS A 66 7.37 4.36 -7.96
C LYS A 66 6.10 3.94 -8.72
N TYR A 67 5.06 4.77 -8.68
CA TYR A 67 3.76 4.53 -9.32
C TYR A 67 3.39 5.72 -10.21
N PRO A 68 4.09 5.92 -11.35
CA PRO A 68 3.86 7.08 -12.22
C PRO A 68 2.51 7.03 -12.95
N THR A 69 1.89 5.85 -13.03
CA THR A 69 0.59 5.64 -13.69
C THR A 69 -0.36 4.89 -12.75
N GLN A 70 -1.67 5.07 -12.97
CA GLN A 70 -2.71 4.32 -12.24
C GLN A 70 -2.60 2.81 -12.51
N GLU A 71 -2.26 2.41 -13.73
CA GLU A 71 -2.09 1.02 -14.13
C GLU A 71 -0.97 0.33 -13.34
N GLY A 72 0.23 0.92 -13.28
CA GLY A 72 1.35 0.36 -12.52
C GLY A 72 1.09 0.32 -11.00
N MET A 73 0.21 1.18 -10.49
CA MET A 73 -0.24 1.11 -9.10
C MET A 73 -1.18 -0.08 -8.86
N VAL A 74 -2.11 -0.35 -9.79
CA VAL A 74 -3.04 -1.48 -9.71
C VAL A 74 -2.28 -2.81 -9.75
N ASP A 75 -1.28 -2.93 -10.63
CA ASP A 75 -0.43 -4.13 -10.70
C ASP A 75 0.28 -4.40 -9.36
N ALA A 76 0.85 -3.36 -8.76
CA ALA A 76 1.50 -3.50 -7.45
C ALA A 76 0.51 -3.89 -6.33
N ILE A 77 -0.71 -3.35 -6.35
CA ILE A 77 -1.76 -3.75 -5.41
C ILE A 77 -2.17 -5.20 -5.63
N ALA A 78 -2.32 -5.64 -6.89
CA ALA A 78 -2.65 -7.01 -7.23
C ALA A 78 -1.58 -7.98 -6.74
N ASP A 79 -0.30 -7.65 -6.90
CA ASP A 79 0.82 -8.44 -6.38
C ASP A 79 0.82 -8.54 -4.86
N ILE A 80 0.57 -7.43 -4.16
CA ILE A 80 0.48 -7.42 -2.69
C ILE A 80 -0.73 -8.23 -2.22
N PHE A 81 -1.87 -8.06 -2.88
CA PHE A 81 -3.11 -8.77 -2.56
C PHE A 81 -2.96 -10.27 -2.81
N LEU A 82 -2.36 -10.68 -3.94
CA LEU A 82 -2.14 -12.07 -4.27
C LEU A 82 -1.14 -12.71 -3.32
N ASP A 83 -0.02 -12.04 -3.01
CA ASP A 83 0.94 -12.53 -2.01
C ASP A 83 0.30 -12.66 -0.62
N PHE A 84 -0.51 -11.67 -0.20
CA PHE A 84 -1.30 -11.76 1.03
C PHE A 84 -2.28 -12.93 0.98
N TYR A 85 -3.05 -13.06 -0.09
CA TYR A 85 -4.05 -14.11 -0.26
C TYR A 85 -3.38 -15.48 -0.20
N LEU A 86 -2.34 -15.73 -1.00
CA LEU A 86 -1.63 -17.02 -1.03
C LEU A 86 -0.97 -17.37 0.30
N ARG A 87 -0.53 -16.38 1.10
CA ARG A 87 0.06 -16.63 2.42
C ARG A 87 -0.96 -16.92 3.52
N ASN A 88 -2.17 -16.35 3.40
CA ASN A 88 -3.21 -16.46 4.42
C ASN A 88 -4.31 -17.48 4.06
N TYR A 89 -4.31 -17.99 2.83
CA TYR A 89 -5.22 -19.04 2.38
C TYR A 89 -4.56 -20.42 2.52
N ASP A 90 -5.15 -21.28 3.35
CA ASP A 90 -4.76 -22.69 3.47
C ASP A 90 -5.06 -23.44 2.15
N LYS A 91 -4.25 -24.45 1.81
CA LYS A 91 -4.24 -25.19 0.53
C LYS A 91 -5.56 -25.93 0.19
N SER A 92 -6.62 -25.78 0.99
CA SER A 92 -7.98 -26.23 0.67
C SER A 92 -8.69 -25.33 -0.37
N GLY A 93 -8.13 -24.16 -0.69
CA GLY A 93 -8.64 -23.19 -1.69
C GLY A 93 -8.49 -23.55 -3.17
N ALA A 94 -8.08 -24.77 -3.51
CA ALA A 94 -7.92 -25.23 -4.89
C ALA A 94 -9.24 -25.32 -5.69
N SER A 95 -10.39 -24.99 -5.10
CA SER A 95 -11.68 -24.94 -5.79
C SER A 95 -11.94 -23.62 -6.53
N ILE A 96 -11.36 -22.49 -6.08
CA ILE A 96 -11.69 -21.16 -6.65
C ILE A 96 -11.00 -20.95 -8.00
N LEU A 97 -9.78 -21.46 -8.19
CA LEU A 97 -9.08 -21.34 -9.47
C LEU A 97 -9.75 -22.15 -10.60
N ARG A 98 -10.51 -23.21 -10.27
CA ARG A 98 -11.37 -23.90 -11.25
C ARG A 98 -12.67 -23.14 -11.57
N GLY A 99 -13.10 -22.21 -10.73
CA GLY A 99 -14.31 -21.40 -10.92
C GLY A 99 -14.09 -20.14 -11.77
N LEU A 100 -12.84 -19.72 -11.98
CA LEU A 100 -12.50 -18.51 -12.75
C LEU A 100 -12.09 -18.79 -14.21
N GLY A 101 -12.09 -20.05 -14.67
CA GLY A 101 -11.93 -20.38 -16.09
C GLY A 101 -10.61 -19.93 -16.72
N LEU A 102 -9.50 -19.96 -15.97
CA LEU A 102 -8.14 -19.84 -16.49
C LEU A 102 -7.44 -21.20 -16.48
#